data_AF-A0A8S3C590-F1
#
_entry.id   AF-A0A8S3C590-F1
#
_cell.length_a   1.000
_cell.length_b   1.000
_cell.length_c   1.000
_cell.angle_alpha   90.00
_cell.angle_beta   90.00
_cell.angle_gamma   90.00
#
_symmetry.space_group_name_H-M   'P 1'
#
loop_
_entity.id
_entity.type
_entity.pdbx_description
1 polymer ?
#
loop_
_entity_poly.entity_id
_entity_poly.type
_entity_poly.pdbx_seq_one_letter_code
_entity_poly.pdbx_strand_id
1 'polypeptide(L)'
;FRIIVCGLDSIVARRWINSMLVSMLQYDENNQVVPTSIIPLIDGGTEGFKGNARVIMHGYTSCIECTLDLFPPQVNFPQCTIANNPRLPEHCVEWVTSILWPKEKPFGPGVNIDGDSVEHIQWIVEHATKRANEHNITGINFRFTQGVVKRIIPAVASTNAVIASICATEVFKLATSSVLLMNNYTMFNDIEGIYMLTYPPEKREDCPICSNVPVRVQINETAKFQELVDQLIEKYQLIAPLICTQIDGQSKTLYMTSTQQMLELTKPHLRMTLQELGLTNGIEMLVGDPARASSMRVIISLTSSMETTTAK
;
A
#
# COMPACT_ATOMS: atom_id res chain seq x y z
N PHE A 1 16.87 -10.54 14.61
CA PHE A 1 16.91 -9.43 15.58
C PHE A 1 15.98 -9.73 16.74
N ARG A 2 16.18 -9.13 17.92
CA ARG A 2 15.26 -9.31 19.06
C ARG A 2 14.08 -8.33 19.04
N ILE A 3 14.30 -7.12 18.54
CA ILE A 3 13.31 -6.04 18.39
C ILE A 3 13.68 -5.31 17.08
N ILE A 4 12.68 -4.83 16.34
CA ILE A 4 12.87 -4.02 15.14
C ILE A 4 12.13 -2.69 15.31
N VAL A 5 12.78 -1.59 14.90
CA VAL A 5 12.22 -0.25 14.93
C VAL A 5 12.25 0.33 13.53
N CYS A 6 11.12 0.88 13.09
CA CYS A 6 10.95 1.47 11.77
C CYS A 6 10.64 2.96 11.88
N GLY A 7 11.36 3.76 11.10
CA GLY A 7 11.06 5.17 10.79
C GLY A 7 11.00 5.35 9.28
N LEU A 8 10.19 4.51 8.63
CA LEU A 8 10.11 4.43 7.17
C LEU A 8 9.30 5.61 6.59
N ASP A 9 9.52 5.94 5.32
CA ASP A 9 8.86 7.04 4.63
C ASP A 9 7.77 6.58 3.64
N SER A 10 7.67 5.27 3.38
CA SER A 10 6.67 4.71 2.47
C SER A 10 5.77 3.65 3.13
N ILE A 11 4.52 3.61 2.70
CA ILE A 11 3.55 2.58 3.11
C ILE A 11 4.01 1.21 2.58
N VAL A 12 4.54 1.17 1.35
CA VAL A 12 5.03 -0.07 0.71
C VAL A 12 6.11 -0.75 1.55
N ALA A 13 7.12 0.01 2.00
CA ALA A 13 8.18 -0.55 2.84
C ALA A 13 7.64 -1.05 4.20
N ARG A 14 6.68 -0.32 4.81
CA ARG A 14 6.02 -0.75 6.06
C ARG A 14 5.25 -2.06 5.88
N ARG A 15 4.49 -2.20 4.79
CA ARG A 15 3.77 -3.43 4.45
C ARG A 15 4.72 -4.59 4.20
N TRP A 16 5.85 -4.32 3.54
CA TRP A 16 6.83 -5.34 3.23
C TRP A 16 7.48 -5.90 4.49
N ILE A 17 7.98 -5.03 5.39
CA ILE A 17 8.57 -5.48 6.66
C ILE A 17 7.52 -6.15 7.55
N ASN A 18 6.27 -5.67 7.54
CA ASN A 18 5.18 -6.29 8.27
C ASN A 18 4.97 -7.76 7.83
N SER A 19 4.87 -7.98 6.52
CA SER A 19 4.74 -9.32 5.94
C SER A 19 5.99 -10.18 6.18
N MET A 20 7.19 -9.60 6.15
CA MET A 20 8.43 -10.33 6.43
C MET A 20 8.51 -10.85 7.88
N LEU A 21 8.05 -10.07 8.87
CA LEU A 21 8.05 -10.53 10.25
C LEU A 21 6.98 -11.58 10.51
N VAL A 22 5.85 -11.48 9.81
CA VAL A 22 4.79 -12.49 9.88
C VAL A 22 5.22 -13.81 9.26
N SER A 23 5.99 -13.78 8.16
CA SER A 23 6.50 -15.02 7.52
C SER A 23 7.52 -15.78 8.39
N MET A 24 8.11 -15.12 9.39
CA MET A 24 9.01 -15.73 10.36
C MET A 24 8.29 -16.35 11.57
N LEU A 25 6.96 -16.13 11.70
CA LEU A 25 6.20 -16.70 12.81
C LEU A 25 6.11 -18.23 12.69
N GLN A 26 6.21 -18.88 13.83
CA GLN A 26 5.96 -20.31 13.97
C GLN A 26 4.61 -20.51 14.66
N TYR A 27 3.90 -21.55 14.24
CA TYR A 27 2.62 -21.94 14.79
C TYR A 27 2.73 -23.33 15.41
N ASP A 28 2.08 -23.53 16.54
CA ASP A 28 1.98 -24.83 17.20
C ASP A 28 0.89 -25.71 16.53
N GLU A 29 0.69 -26.92 17.08
CA GLU A 29 -0.31 -27.88 16.60
C GLU A 29 -1.75 -27.35 16.69
N ASN A 30 -2.00 -26.35 17.54
CA ASN A 30 -3.31 -25.71 17.71
C ASN A 30 -3.46 -24.44 16.86
N ASN A 31 -2.53 -24.20 15.93
CA ASN A 31 -2.46 -22.99 15.11
C ASN A 31 -2.32 -21.70 15.94
N GLN A 32 -1.73 -21.78 17.13
CA GLN A 32 -1.39 -20.62 17.94
C GLN A 32 0.05 -20.19 17.68
N VAL A 33 0.31 -18.89 17.75
CA VAL A 33 1.65 -18.35 17.52
C VAL A 33 2.58 -18.74 18.66
N VAL A 34 3.72 -19.34 18.32
CA VAL A 34 4.77 -19.65 19.28
C VAL A 34 5.44 -18.34 19.74
N PRO A 35 5.35 -17.94 21.02
CA PRO A 35 5.77 -16.61 21.45
C PRO A 35 7.24 -16.28 21.19
N THR A 36 8.12 -17.27 21.21
CA THR A 36 9.56 -17.09 20.96
C THR A 36 9.91 -16.81 19.49
N SER A 37 8.98 -17.05 18.57
CA SER A 37 9.15 -16.72 17.14
C SER A 37 8.83 -15.26 16.82
N ILE A 38 8.19 -14.54 17.75
CA ILE A 38 7.77 -13.16 17.54
C ILE A 38 8.98 -12.24 17.64
N ILE A 39 9.15 -11.41 16.61
CA ILE A 39 10.04 -10.25 16.66
C ILE A 39 9.16 -9.00 16.76
N PRO A 40 9.11 -8.34 17.95
CA PRO A 40 8.35 -7.11 18.13
C PRO A 40 8.77 -6.04 17.11
N LEU A 41 7.76 -5.38 16.52
CA LEU A 41 7.94 -4.28 15.59
C LEU A 41 7.41 -2.99 16.23
N ILE A 42 8.28 -2.00 16.36
CA ILE A 42 7.89 -0.63 16.68
C ILE A 42 7.94 0.18 15.39
N ASP A 43 6.86 0.85 15.01
CA ASP A 43 6.84 1.71 13.82
C ASP A 43 6.44 3.13 14.20
N GLY A 44 7.17 4.11 13.69
CA GLY A 44 6.89 5.53 13.80
C GLY A 44 6.60 6.14 12.42
N GLY A 45 5.66 7.07 12.37
CA GLY A 45 5.34 7.87 11.19
C GLY A 45 5.16 9.34 11.55
N THR A 46 5.52 10.23 10.64
CA THR A 46 5.50 11.69 10.84
C THR A 46 5.13 12.40 9.56
N GLU A 47 4.26 13.40 9.64
CA GLU A 47 3.87 14.29 8.55
C GLU A 47 3.52 15.67 9.12
N GLY A 48 4.36 16.66 8.84
CA GLY A 48 4.25 18.01 9.39
C GLY A 48 4.19 17.99 10.93
N PHE A 49 3.13 18.54 11.49
CA PHE A 49 2.88 18.60 12.94
C PHE A 49 2.08 17.41 13.48
N LYS A 50 1.93 16.35 12.68
CA LYS A 50 1.24 15.11 13.06
C LYS A 50 2.21 13.95 13.04
N GLY A 51 1.98 12.98 13.91
CA GLY A 51 2.74 11.75 13.90
C GLY A 51 2.00 10.63 14.59
N ASN A 52 2.53 9.42 14.46
CA ASN A 52 2.00 8.26 15.14
C ASN A 52 3.13 7.29 15.49
N ALA A 53 2.94 6.54 16.57
CA ALA A 53 3.80 5.45 16.98
C ALA A 53 2.96 4.21 17.22
N ARG A 54 3.49 3.04 16.89
CA ARG A 54 2.81 1.77 17.11
C ARG A 54 3.75 0.69 17.62
N VAL A 55 3.20 -0.21 18.43
CA VAL A 55 3.85 -1.42 18.94
C VAL A 55 3.07 -2.62 18.41
N ILE A 56 3.71 -3.41 17.57
CA ILE A 56 3.10 -4.56 16.90
C ILE A 56 3.75 -5.84 17.43
N MET A 57 2.90 -6.69 18.00
CA MET A 57 3.19 -8.08 18.34
C MET A 57 2.39 -8.95 17.38
N HIS A 58 3.00 -9.35 16.26
CA HIS A 58 2.30 -10.12 15.22
C HIS A 58 1.66 -11.37 15.79
N GLY A 59 0.42 -11.64 15.39
CA GLY A 59 -0.40 -12.71 15.95
C GLY A 59 -1.25 -12.30 17.15
N TYR A 60 -0.91 -11.23 17.87
CA TYR A 60 -1.65 -10.78 19.07
C TYR A 60 -2.29 -9.41 18.89
N THR A 61 -1.53 -8.42 18.43
CA THR A 61 -2.05 -7.06 18.19
C THR A 61 -2.38 -6.84 16.72
N SER A 62 -3.08 -5.75 16.42
CA SER A 62 -3.26 -5.29 15.04
C SER A 62 -1.90 -4.98 14.40
N CYS A 63 -1.74 -5.45 13.16
CA CYS A 63 -0.54 -5.23 12.34
C CYS A 63 -0.74 -4.04 11.38
N ILE A 64 0.25 -3.76 10.52
CA ILE A 64 0.12 -2.70 9.51
C ILE A 64 -1.09 -2.93 8.59
N GLU A 65 -1.27 -4.14 8.07
CA GLU A 65 -2.42 -4.49 7.23
C GLU A 65 -3.78 -4.39 7.94
N CYS A 66 -3.84 -4.58 9.26
CA CYS A 66 -5.08 -4.40 10.01
C CYS A 66 -5.55 -2.93 10.01
N THR A 67 -4.61 -2.00 9.86
CA THR A 67 -4.82 -0.55 9.97
C THR A 67 -4.48 0.18 8.67
N LEU A 68 -4.45 -0.53 7.54
CA LEU A 68 -4.08 0.04 6.25
C LEU A 68 -5.01 1.20 5.86
N ASP A 69 -6.28 1.11 6.22
CA ASP A 69 -7.30 2.13 5.94
C ASP A 69 -7.12 3.42 6.77
N LEU A 70 -6.27 3.40 7.81
CA LEU A 70 -5.94 4.61 8.58
C LEU A 70 -4.89 5.47 7.88
N PHE A 71 -4.17 4.93 6.89
CA PHE A 71 -3.29 5.75 6.07
C PHE A 71 -4.13 6.63 5.13
N PRO A 72 -3.76 7.90 4.94
CA PRO A 72 -4.49 8.78 4.04
C PRO A 72 -4.46 8.20 2.62
N PRO A 73 -5.58 8.29 1.86
CA PRO A 73 -5.60 7.85 0.49
C PRO A 73 -4.56 8.62 -0.33
N GLN A 74 -3.85 7.93 -1.21
CA GLN A 74 -2.94 8.62 -2.13
C GLN A 74 -3.75 9.52 -3.06
N VAL A 75 -3.34 10.79 -3.15
CA VAL A 75 -3.97 11.75 -4.06
C VAL A 75 -3.60 11.34 -5.49
N ASN A 76 -4.57 10.74 -6.19
CA ASN A 76 -4.49 10.43 -7.62
C ASN A 76 -5.48 11.31 -8.37
N PHE A 77 -4.98 12.16 -9.25
CA PHE A 77 -5.84 13.00 -10.07
C PHE A 77 -6.41 12.20 -11.26
N PRO A 78 -7.73 12.29 -11.56
CA PRO A 78 -8.31 11.60 -12.70
C PRO A 78 -7.67 12.03 -14.03
N GLN A 79 -7.34 11.07 -14.90
CA GLN A 79 -6.68 11.36 -16.18
C GLN A 79 -7.46 12.36 -17.06
N CYS A 80 -8.78 12.25 -17.12
CA CYS A 80 -9.62 13.20 -17.87
C CYS A 80 -9.50 14.64 -17.35
N THR A 81 -9.35 14.82 -16.03
CA THR A 81 -9.15 16.13 -15.40
C THR A 81 -7.76 16.67 -15.71
N ILE A 82 -6.72 15.83 -15.59
CA ILE A 82 -5.35 16.23 -15.94
C ILE A 82 -5.26 16.62 -17.41
N ALA A 83 -5.86 15.82 -18.32
CA ALA A 83 -5.73 16.00 -19.76
C ALA A 83 -6.54 17.18 -20.31
N ASN A 84 -7.80 17.31 -19.91
CA ASN A 84 -8.76 18.20 -20.58
C ASN A 84 -9.29 19.34 -19.70
N ASN A 85 -9.45 19.11 -18.39
CA ASN A 85 -10.16 20.06 -17.51
C ASN A 85 -9.38 20.32 -16.20
N PRO A 86 -8.17 20.90 -16.26
CA PRO A 86 -7.43 21.25 -15.06
C PRO A 86 -8.20 22.31 -14.25
N ARG A 87 -8.08 22.25 -12.93
CA ARG A 87 -8.80 23.11 -11.97
C ARG A 87 -7.91 23.64 -10.86
N LEU A 88 -6.88 22.87 -10.52
CA LEU A 88 -5.88 23.19 -9.50
C LEU A 88 -4.50 23.30 -10.16
N PRO A 89 -3.58 24.11 -9.60
CA PRO A 89 -2.22 24.24 -10.14
C PRO A 89 -1.47 22.89 -10.16
N GLU A 90 -1.79 21.97 -9.26
CA GLU A 90 -1.27 20.60 -9.22
C GLU A 90 -1.61 19.84 -10.52
N HIS A 91 -2.81 20.03 -11.08
CA HIS A 91 -3.22 19.36 -12.32
C HIS A 91 -2.38 19.82 -13.52
N CYS A 92 -1.94 21.07 -13.51
CA CYS A 92 -1.09 21.61 -14.57
C CYS A 92 0.32 21.02 -14.50
N VAL A 93 0.89 20.90 -13.30
CA VAL A 93 2.19 20.25 -13.08
C VAL A 93 2.13 18.77 -13.44
N GLU A 94 1.09 18.07 -12.99
CA GLU A 94 0.88 16.64 -13.27
C GLU A 94 0.70 16.35 -14.77
N TRP A 95 0.06 17.27 -15.51
CA TRP A 95 -0.03 17.14 -16.96
C TRP A 95 1.34 17.23 -17.63
N VAL A 96 2.19 18.14 -17.16
CA VAL A 96 3.54 18.26 -17.72
C VAL A 96 4.36 17.01 -17.43
N THR A 97 4.31 16.50 -16.20
CA THR A 97 5.10 15.34 -15.79
C THR A 97 4.62 14.03 -16.43
N SER A 98 3.30 13.81 -16.47
CA SER A 98 2.71 12.53 -16.87
C SER A 98 2.32 12.46 -18.34
N ILE A 99 2.14 13.59 -19.04
CA ILE A 99 1.72 13.62 -20.45
C ILE A 99 2.75 14.32 -21.34
N LEU A 100 3.18 15.55 -20.99
CA LEU A 100 4.04 16.34 -21.88
C LEU A 100 5.47 15.80 -21.91
N TRP A 101 6.06 15.50 -20.74
CA TRP A 101 7.44 15.04 -20.64
C TRP A 101 7.71 13.75 -21.43
N PRO A 102 6.88 12.68 -21.33
CA PRO A 102 7.08 11.47 -22.13
C PRO A 102 6.91 11.72 -23.64
N LYS A 103 6.10 12.72 -24.01
CA LYS A 103 5.81 13.08 -25.41
C LYS A 103 6.97 13.86 -26.05
N GLU A 104 7.47 14.89 -25.39
CA GLU A 104 8.49 15.79 -25.96
C GLU A 104 9.91 15.33 -25.69
N LYS A 105 10.13 14.56 -24.61
CA LYS A 105 11.45 14.07 -24.19
C LYS A 105 12.49 15.21 -24.17
N PRO A 106 12.23 16.29 -23.40
CA PRO A 106 12.97 17.56 -23.52
C PRO A 106 14.48 17.44 -23.28
N PHE A 107 14.92 16.46 -22.49
CA PHE A 107 16.33 16.23 -22.15
C PHE A 107 16.91 14.98 -22.82
N GLY A 108 16.24 14.44 -23.84
CA GLY A 108 16.69 13.30 -24.63
C GLY A 108 15.91 12.00 -24.38
N PRO A 109 16.05 11.01 -25.27
CA PRO A 109 15.31 9.76 -25.18
C PRO A 109 15.78 8.92 -23.98
N GLY A 110 14.85 8.57 -23.09
CA GLY A 110 15.12 7.74 -21.91
C GLY A 110 15.52 8.50 -20.65
N VAL A 111 15.59 9.84 -20.70
CA VAL A 111 15.82 10.66 -19.51
C VAL A 111 14.52 10.81 -18.73
N ASN A 112 14.50 10.25 -17.53
CA ASN A 112 13.39 10.39 -16.58
C ASN A 112 13.45 11.74 -15.86
N ILE A 113 12.32 12.17 -15.33
CA ILE A 113 12.23 13.39 -14.52
C ILE A 113 13.09 13.19 -13.26
N ASP A 114 14.11 14.01 -13.13
CA ASP A 114 14.86 14.19 -11.89
C ASP A 114 14.31 15.41 -11.15
N GLY A 115 13.69 15.17 -9.98
CA GLY A 115 13.12 16.24 -9.15
C GLY A 115 14.18 17.10 -8.45
N ASP A 116 15.43 16.66 -8.38
CA ASP A 116 16.56 17.40 -7.82
C ASP A 116 17.26 18.29 -8.84
N SER A 117 17.06 18.03 -10.13
CA SER A 117 17.61 18.85 -11.21
C SER A 117 16.86 20.17 -11.35
N VAL A 118 17.58 21.28 -11.17
CA VAL A 118 17.04 22.64 -11.35
C VAL A 118 16.51 22.83 -12.77
N GLU A 119 17.22 22.31 -13.77
CA GLU A 119 16.84 22.44 -15.19
C GLU A 119 15.53 21.71 -15.49
N HIS A 120 15.35 20.50 -14.95
CA HIS A 120 14.13 19.72 -15.12
C HIS A 120 12.94 20.42 -14.47
N ILE A 121 13.08 20.86 -13.22
CA ILE A 121 12.00 21.57 -12.52
C ILE A 121 11.66 22.89 -13.22
N GLN A 122 12.67 23.64 -13.68
CA GLN A 122 12.45 24.90 -14.39
C GLN A 122 11.67 24.67 -15.69
N TRP A 123 12.04 23.65 -16.47
CA TRP A 123 11.29 23.27 -17.66
C TRP A 123 9.83 22.92 -17.34
N ILE A 124 9.60 22.19 -16.25
CA ILE A 124 8.24 21.84 -15.80
C ILE A 124 7.47 23.10 -15.39
N VAL A 125 8.08 24.02 -14.64
CA VAL A 125 7.46 25.30 -14.23
C VAL A 125 7.00 26.10 -15.44
N GLU A 126 7.86 26.24 -16.46
CA GLU A 126 7.55 27.03 -17.66
C GLU A 126 6.33 26.47 -18.41
N HIS A 127 6.29 25.16 -18.63
CA HIS A 127 5.18 24.51 -19.35
C HIS A 127 3.91 24.44 -18.52
N ALA A 128 4.03 24.20 -17.21
CA ALA A 128 2.88 24.18 -16.32
C ALA A 128 2.26 25.58 -16.20
N THR A 129 3.08 26.64 -16.18
CA THR A 129 2.62 28.04 -16.17
C THR A 129 1.89 28.40 -17.45
N LYS A 130 2.40 28.00 -18.63
CA LYS A 130 1.70 28.20 -19.91
C LYS A 130 0.31 27.56 -19.89
N ARG A 131 0.22 26.29 -19.48
CA ARG A 131 -1.06 25.57 -19.35
C ARG A 131 -1.98 26.21 -18.31
N ALA A 132 -1.44 26.67 -17.19
CA ALA A 132 -2.25 27.31 -16.17
C ALA A 132 -2.87 28.63 -16.67
N ASN A 133 -2.11 29.41 -17.44
CA ASN A 133 -2.61 30.64 -18.06
C ASN A 133 -3.74 30.37 -19.06
N GLU A 134 -3.67 29.28 -19.84
CA GLU A 134 -4.76 28.86 -20.76
C GLU A 134 -6.07 28.57 -20.01
N HIS A 135 -5.98 28.12 -18.76
CA HIS A 135 -7.13 27.75 -17.93
C HIS A 135 -7.42 28.75 -16.79
N ASN A 136 -6.79 29.93 -16.79
CA ASN A 136 -6.91 30.96 -15.74
C ASN A 136 -6.60 30.44 -14.33
N ILE A 137 -5.64 29.53 -14.19
CA ILE A 137 -5.16 28.98 -12.92
C ILE A 137 -3.92 29.75 -12.48
N THR A 138 -3.82 30.09 -11.19
CA THR A 138 -2.69 30.79 -10.60
C THR A 138 -2.02 29.94 -9.51
N GLY A 139 -0.82 30.34 -9.06
CA GLY A 139 -0.13 29.69 -7.93
C GLY A 139 1.04 28.79 -8.31
N ILE A 140 1.36 28.63 -9.59
CA ILE A 140 2.54 27.87 -10.03
C ILE A 140 3.80 28.67 -9.74
N ASN A 141 4.73 28.05 -9.00
CA ASN A 141 6.06 28.57 -8.73
C ASN A 141 7.04 27.40 -8.56
N PHE A 142 8.34 27.68 -8.56
CA PHE A 142 9.38 26.65 -8.48
C PHE A 142 9.22 25.72 -7.27
N ARG A 143 8.99 26.29 -6.08
CA ARG A 143 8.84 25.52 -4.83
C ARG A 143 7.59 24.63 -4.87
N PHE A 144 6.49 25.15 -5.38
CA PHE A 144 5.24 24.41 -5.56
C PHE A 144 5.43 23.25 -6.55
N THR A 145 6.00 23.52 -7.73
CA THR A 145 6.26 22.49 -8.74
C THR A 145 7.18 21.40 -8.20
N GLN A 146 8.26 21.77 -7.52
CA GLN A 146 9.16 20.81 -6.89
C GLN A 146 8.43 19.95 -5.83
N GLY A 147 7.53 20.59 -5.04
CA GLY A 147 6.66 19.92 -4.08
C GLY A 147 5.78 18.84 -4.70
N VAL A 148 5.13 19.17 -5.82
CA VAL A 148 4.26 18.24 -6.57
C VAL A 148 5.07 17.12 -7.22
N VAL A 149 6.17 17.45 -7.91
CA VAL A 149 7.01 16.47 -8.62
C VAL A 149 7.61 15.45 -7.66
N LYS A 150 8.14 15.91 -6.52
CA LYS A 150 8.75 15.02 -5.52
C LYS A 150 7.75 14.43 -4.52
N ARG A 151 6.48 14.84 -4.57
CA ARG A 151 5.47 14.52 -3.55
C ARG A 151 5.98 14.81 -2.12
N ILE A 152 6.55 16.00 -1.92
CA ILE A 152 7.23 16.37 -0.66
C ILE A 152 6.24 16.33 0.51
N ILE A 153 6.52 15.46 1.49
CA ILE A 153 5.84 15.43 2.78
C ILE A 153 6.55 16.43 3.71
N PRO A 154 5.85 17.43 4.30
CA PRO A 154 6.47 18.33 5.26
C PRO A 154 7.08 17.57 6.43
N ALA A 155 8.28 17.95 6.85
CA ALA A 155 8.97 17.33 7.98
C ALA A 155 9.53 18.41 8.92
N VAL A 156 9.32 18.24 10.23
CA VAL A 156 9.87 19.13 11.26
C VAL A 156 10.55 18.31 12.36
N ALA A 157 11.66 18.83 12.87
CA ALA A 157 12.49 18.11 13.84
C ALA A 157 11.76 17.82 15.15
N SER A 158 10.84 18.70 15.59
CA SER A 158 10.05 18.53 16.82
C SER A 158 9.17 17.28 16.75
N THR A 159 8.38 17.11 15.69
CA THR A 159 7.52 15.93 15.49
C THR A 159 8.34 14.64 15.42
N ASN A 160 9.46 14.65 14.70
CA ASN A 160 10.36 13.50 14.62
C ASN A 160 10.94 13.13 15.99
N ALA A 161 11.34 14.12 16.79
CA ALA A 161 11.84 13.90 18.14
C ALA A 161 10.76 13.30 19.05
N VAL A 162 9.52 13.82 18.99
CA VAL A 162 8.40 13.29 19.77
C VAL A 162 8.14 11.81 19.41
N ILE A 163 7.95 11.49 18.13
CA ILE A 163 7.65 10.11 17.71
C ILE A 163 8.83 9.17 17.99
N ALA A 164 10.06 9.57 17.68
CA ALA A 164 11.24 8.77 17.96
C ALA A 164 11.41 8.50 19.47
N SER A 165 11.09 9.47 20.33
CA SER A 165 11.15 9.30 21.79
C SER A 165 10.14 8.25 22.28
N ILE A 166 8.91 8.25 21.73
CA ILE A 166 7.90 7.23 22.05
C ILE A 166 8.39 5.87 21.60
N CYS A 167 8.86 5.74 20.35
CA CYS A 167 9.38 4.48 19.82
C CYS A 167 10.56 3.94 20.65
N ALA A 168 11.54 4.77 20.98
CA ALA A 168 12.70 4.38 21.79
C ALA A 168 12.30 3.95 23.21
N THR A 169 11.30 4.63 23.80
CA THR A 169 10.76 4.26 25.10
C THR A 169 10.12 2.87 25.07
N GLU A 170 9.34 2.55 24.04
CA GLU A 170 8.72 1.23 23.90
C GLU A 170 9.75 0.12 23.66
N VAL A 171 10.83 0.41 22.93
CA VAL A 171 11.97 -0.51 22.77
C VAL A 171 12.62 -0.80 24.12
N PHE A 172 12.85 0.24 24.93
CA PHE A 172 13.43 0.07 26.27
C PHE A 172 12.52 -0.76 27.17
N LYS A 173 11.21 -0.50 27.16
CA LYS A 173 10.22 -1.29 27.91
C LYS A 173 10.23 -2.76 27.47
N LEU A 174 10.22 -3.03 26.17
CA LEU A 174 10.30 -4.39 25.61
C LEU A 174 11.59 -5.12 26.03
N ALA A 175 12.74 -4.45 25.95
CA ALA A 175 14.03 -5.05 26.26
C ALA A 175 14.22 -5.34 27.75
N THR A 176 13.61 -4.53 28.63
CA THR A 176 13.84 -4.60 30.08
C THR A 176 12.68 -5.21 30.86
N SER A 177 11.50 -5.32 30.25
CA SER A 177 10.25 -5.67 30.94
C SER A 177 9.99 -4.77 32.18
N SER A 178 10.47 -3.52 32.15
CA SER A 178 10.40 -2.61 33.30
C SER A 178 8.98 -2.09 33.55
N VAL A 179 8.21 -1.85 32.48
CA VAL A 179 6.84 -1.33 32.51
C VAL A 179 6.04 -1.96 31.36
N LEU A 180 4.71 -1.97 31.49
CA LEU A 180 3.80 -2.35 30.42
C LEU A 180 3.97 -1.49 29.17
N LEU A 181 3.77 -2.13 28.02
CA LEU A 181 3.85 -1.50 26.71
C LEU A 181 2.65 -0.60 26.44
N MET A 182 2.87 0.36 25.55
CA MET A 182 1.79 1.11 24.92
C MET A 182 0.83 0.14 24.21
N ASN A 183 -0.47 0.36 24.37
CA ASN A 183 -1.49 -0.52 23.80
C ASN A 183 -1.68 -0.26 22.29
N ASN A 184 -0.79 -0.85 21.51
CA ASN A 184 -0.69 -0.86 20.06
C ASN A 184 -0.47 0.49 19.34
N TYR A 185 -1.27 1.53 19.55
CA TYR A 185 -1.21 2.74 18.71
C TYR A 185 -1.37 4.03 19.50
N THR A 186 -0.55 5.03 19.15
CA THR A 186 -0.67 6.41 19.61
C THR A 186 -0.57 7.36 18.44
N MET A 187 -1.45 8.37 18.43
CA MET A 187 -1.39 9.51 17.53
C MET A 187 -0.97 10.78 18.28
N PHE A 188 -0.26 11.66 17.58
CA PHE A 188 0.23 12.95 18.05
C PHE A 188 -0.18 14.03 17.05
N ASN A 189 -0.60 15.20 17.55
CA ASN A 189 -0.95 16.37 16.76
C ASN A 189 -0.56 17.64 17.53
N ASP A 190 0.11 18.57 16.85
CA ASP A 190 0.61 19.85 17.37
C ASP A 190 0.15 21.05 16.52
N ILE A 191 -0.99 20.96 15.85
CA ILE A 191 -1.54 22.07 15.04
C ILE A 191 -2.28 23.08 15.93
N GLU A 192 -3.14 22.59 16.83
CA GLU A 192 -3.94 23.42 17.74
C GLU A 192 -3.71 22.97 19.18
N GLY A 193 -2.57 23.40 19.73
CA GLY A 193 -2.05 22.85 20.99
C GLY A 193 -1.56 21.41 20.85
N ILE A 194 -1.10 20.83 21.96
CA ILE A 194 -0.53 19.48 21.98
C ILE A 194 -1.61 18.47 22.33
N TYR A 195 -1.88 17.56 21.40
CA TYR A 195 -2.83 16.47 21.57
C TYR A 195 -2.17 15.12 21.32
N MET A 196 -2.43 14.17 22.21
CA MET A 196 -2.01 12.78 22.08
C MET A 196 -3.14 11.86 22.48
N LEU A 197 -3.40 10.84 21.66
CA LEU A 197 -4.40 9.82 21.95
C LEU A 197 -3.80 8.43 21.73
N THR A 198 -3.90 7.60 22.76
CA THR A 198 -3.51 6.18 22.70
C THR A 198 -4.77 5.33 22.68
N TYR A 199 -4.87 4.43 21.71
CA TYR A 199 -5.97 3.49 21.62
C TYR A 199 -5.51 2.22 20.89
N PRO A 200 -6.03 1.04 21.25
CA PRO A 200 -5.75 -0.19 20.53
C PRO A 200 -6.69 -0.34 19.31
N PRO A 201 -6.19 -0.25 18.07
CA PRO A 201 -6.95 -0.66 16.90
C PRO A 201 -7.21 -2.17 16.95
N GLU A 202 -8.39 -2.59 16.52
CA GLU A 202 -8.79 -3.99 16.53
C GLU A 202 -7.94 -4.83 15.57
N LYS A 203 -7.52 -6.02 16.02
CA LYS A 203 -6.88 -7.00 15.14
C LYS A 203 -7.95 -7.66 14.29
N ARG A 204 -7.93 -7.38 12.99
CA ARG A 204 -8.80 -8.03 12.01
C ARG A 204 -8.58 -9.55 11.96
N GLU A 205 -9.65 -10.31 12.17
CA GLU A 205 -9.65 -11.77 12.05
C GLU A 205 -9.47 -12.24 10.60
N ASP A 206 -9.91 -11.43 9.62
CA ASP A 206 -9.81 -11.67 8.19
C ASP A 206 -8.53 -11.08 7.56
N CYS A 207 -7.55 -10.65 8.37
CA CYS A 207 -6.37 -9.98 7.89
C CYS A 207 -5.57 -10.88 6.92
N PRO A 208 -5.28 -10.47 5.67
CA PRO A 208 -4.62 -11.32 4.67
C PRO A 208 -3.17 -11.68 5.01
N ILE A 209 -2.61 -11.09 6.07
CA ILE A 209 -1.23 -11.25 6.49
C ILE A 209 -1.16 -11.90 7.86
N CYS A 210 -1.65 -11.24 8.92
CA CYS A 210 -1.45 -11.74 10.29
C CYS A 210 -2.53 -12.70 10.79
N SER A 211 -3.58 -12.95 10.00
CA SER A 211 -4.47 -14.10 10.25
C SER A 211 -3.88 -15.27 9.46
N ASN A 212 -3.50 -16.36 10.14
CA ASN A 212 -2.95 -17.55 9.47
C ASN A 212 -4.05 -18.36 8.75
N VAL A 213 -5.04 -17.68 8.18
CA VAL A 213 -6.25 -18.24 7.58
C VAL A 213 -6.35 -17.72 6.15
N PRO A 214 -6.63 -18.60 5.16
CA PRO A 214 -6.88 -18.15 3.80
C PRO A 214 -8.08 -17.21 3.73
N VAL A 215 -7.95 -16.12 2.97
CA VAL A 215 -9.04 -15.16 2.82
C VAL A 215 -10.01 -15.65 1.75
N ARG A 216 -11.31 -15.62 2.06
CA ARG A 216 -12.35 -16.03 1.12
C ARG A 216 -12.81 -14.86 0.27
N VAL A 217 -12.90 -15.07 -1.04
CA VAL A 217 -13.38 -14.09 -2.01
C VAL A 217 -14.54 -14.69 -2.77
N GLN A 218 -15.69 -14.01 -2.70
CA GLN A 218 -16.88 -14.40 -3.45
C GLN A 218 -16.86 -13.76 -4.83
N ILE A 219 -17.13 -14.57 -5.85
CA ILE A 219 -17.20 -14.13 -7.24
C ILE A 219 -18.20 -14.99 -8.03
N ASN A 220 -18.85 -14.41 -9.03
CA ASN A 220 -19.78 -15.12 -9.89
C ASN A 220 -19.04 -16.15 -10.77
N GLU A 221 -19.62 -17.33 -10.96
CA GLU A 221 -19.11 -18.39 -11.84
C GLU A 221 -18.87 -17.94 -13.28
N THR A 222 -19.70 -17.02 -13.78
CA THR A 222 -19.60 -16.51 -15.16
C THR A 222 -18.69 -15.29 -15.29
N ALA A 223 -18.11 -14.81 -14.19
CA ALA A 223 -17.23 -13.65 -14.19
C ALA A 223 -15.95 -13.93 -14.98
N LYS A 224 -15.40 -12.86 -15.57
CA LYS A 224 -14.07 -12.92 -16.17
C LYS A 224 -12.99 -12.90 -15.10
N PHE A 225 -11.84 -13.49 -15.40
CA PHE A 225 -10.69 -13.44 -14.50
C PHE A 225 -10.23 -12.00 -14.20
N GLN A 226 -10.41 -11.07 -15.15
CA GLN A 226 -10.17 -9.64 -14.91
C GLN A 226 -10.94 -9.10 -13.69
N GLU A 227 -12.22 -9.48 -13.51
CA GLU A 227 -13.06 -8.99 -12.41
C GLU A 227 -12.51 -9.46 -11.06
N LEU A 228 -11.99 -10.69 -10.99
CA LEU A 228 -11.32 -11.21 -9.81
C LEU A 228 -10.05 -10.43 -9.49
N VAL A 229 -9.23 -10.16 -10.52
CA VAL A 229 -7.99 -9.40 -10.37
C VAL A 229 -8.29 -7.98 -9.87
N ASP A 230 -9.28 -7.31 -10.46
CA ASP A 230 -9.68 -5.96 -10.08
C ASP A 230 -10.22 -5.92 -8.63
N GLN A 231 -11.06 -6.89 -8.26
CA GLN A 231 -11.58 -7.02 -6.89
C GLN A 231 -10.45 -7.23 -5.87
N LEU A 232 -9.42 -8.03 -6.20
CA LEU A 232 -8.26 -8.25 -5.34
C LEU A 232 -7.39 -6.99 -5.23
N ILE A 233 -7.16 -6.29 -6.33
CA ILE A 233 -6.38 -5.05 -6.37
C ILE A 233 -7.05 -3.99 -5.50
N GLU A 234 -8.35 -3.78 -5.67
CA GLU A 234 -9.12 -2.78 -4.93
C GLU A 234 -9.20 -3.13 -3.44
N LYS A 235 -9.64 -4.35 -3.10
CA LYS A 235 -9.87 -4.76 -1.71
C LYS A 235 -8.59 -4.80 -0.87
N TYR A 236 -7.47 -5.19 -1.46
CA TYR A 236 -6.21 -5.38 -0.73
C TYR A 236 -5.13 -4.34 -1.07
N GLN A 237 -5.50 -3.33 -1.87
CA GLN A 237 -4.63 -2.25 -2.33
C GLN A 237 -3.31 -2.81 -2.90
N LEU A 238 -3.41 -3.78 -3.82
CA LEU A 238 -2.24 -4.42 -4.45
C LEU A 238 -1.65 -3.51 -5.52
N ILE A 239 -0.32 -3.50 -5.67
CA ILE A 239 0.37 -2.64 -6.63
C ILE A 239 0.58 -3.38 -7.95
N ALA A 240 1.03 -4.63 -7.87
CA ALA A 240 1.41 -5.43 -9.03
C ALA A 240 1.26 -6.92 -8.68
N PRO A 241 0.01 -7.43 -8.65
CA PRO A 241 -0.25 -8.76 -8.12
C PRO A 241 0.32 -9.86 -9.02
N LEU A 242 0.87 -10.89 -8.38
CA LEU A 242 1.23 -12.17 -8.96
C LEU A 242 0.22 -13.21 -8.48
N ILE A 243 -0.52 -13.84 -9.39
CA ILE A 243 -1.53 -14.84 -9.03
C ILE A 243 -1.11 -16.20 -9.58
N CYS A 244 -0.90 -17.15 -8.67
CA CYS A 244 -0.57 -18.53 -8.97
C CYS A 244 -1.61 -19.46 -8.33
N THR A 245 -1.87 -20.59 -8.96
CA THR A 245 -2.74 -21.65 -8.43
C THR A 245 -2.14 -23.03 -8.72
N GLN A 246 -2.64 -24.06 -8.06
CA GLN A 246 -2.33 -25.45 -8.43
C GLN A 246 -3.50 -26.06 -9.19
N ILE A 247 -3.26 -26.47 -10.43
CA ILE A 247 -4.23 -27.20 -11.26
C ILE A 247 -3.56 -28.51 -11.67
N ASP A 248 -4.25 -29.64 -11.46
CA ASP A 248 -3.76 -30.98 -11.79
C ASP A 248 -2.38 -31.31 -11.20
N GLY A 249 -2.09 -30.81 -10.00
CA GLY A 249 -0.81 -31.01 -9.31
C GLY A 249 0.36 -30.18 -9.85
N GLN A 250 0.14 -29.32 -10.85
CA GLN A 250 1.14 -28.40 -11.36
C GLN A 250 0.85 -26.96 -10.94
N SER A 251 1.90 -26.23 -10.54
CA SER A 251 1.81 -24.80 -10.25
C SER A 251 1.66 -24.02 -11.56
N LYS A 252 0.52 -23.36 -11.73
CA LYS A 252 0.19 -22.55 -12.90
C LYS A 252 0.13 -21.07 -12.52
N THR A 253 0.88 -20.24 -13.24
CA THR A 253 0.81 -18.79 -13.10
C THR A 253 -0.33 -18.25 -13.96
N LEU A 254 -1.31 -17.61 -13.33
CA LEU A 254 -2.49 -17.08 -13.99
C LEU A 254 -2.30 -15.62 -14.41
N TYR A 255 -1.64 -14.82 -13.56
CA TYR A 255 -1.39 -13.41 -13.79
C TYR A 255 -0.05 -12.97 -13.22
N MET A 256 0.73 -12.23 -14.00
CA MET A 256 2.03 -11.71 -13.55
C MET A 256 2.41 -10.45 -14.34
N THR A 257 2.77 -9.39 -13.62
CA THR A 257 3.12 -8.08 -14.19
C THR A 257 4.61 -7.76 -14.10
N SER A 258 5.39 -8.56 -13.38
CA SER A 258 6.79 -8.24 -13.05
C SER A 258 7.77 -8.39 -14.21
N THR A 259 7.46 -9.18 -15.23
CA THR A 259 8.26 -9.29 -16.46
C THR A 259 7.39 -9.16 -17.70
N GLN A 260 7.87 -8.44 -18.72
CA GLN A 260 7.12 -8.19 -19.96
C GLN A 260 6.71 -9.48 -20.67
N GLN A 261 7.60 -10.48 -20.70
CA GLN A 261 7.34 -11.79 -21.29
C GLN A 261 6.17 -12.52 -20.59
N MET A 262 6.19 -12.59 -19.26
CA MET A 262 5.11 -13.25 -18.51
C MET A 262 3.80 -12.47 -18.58
N LEU A 263 3.87 -11.15 -18.66
CA LEU A 263 2.69 -10.31 -18.86
C LEU A 263 2.04 -10.58 -20.20
N GLU A 264 2.81 -10.72 -21.28
CA GLU A 264 2.27 -11.06 -22.61
C GLU A 264 1.63 -12.45 -22.63
N LEU A 265 2.21 -13.43 -21.94
CA LEU A 265 1.66 -14.79 -21.83
C LEU A 265 0.40 -14.87 -20.97
N THR A 266 0.30 -14.05 -19.91
CA THR A 266 -0.82 -14.10 -18.95
C THR A 266 -1.96 -13.13 -19.28
N LYS A 267 -1.71 -12.08 -20.07
CA LYS A 267 -2.73 -11.13 -20.57
C LYS A 267 -3.96 -11.81 -21.20
N PRO A 268 -3.83 -12.88 -22.01
CA PRO A 268 -4.99 -13.57 -22.57
C PRO A 268 -5.92 -14.16 -21.50
N HIS A 269 -5.38 -14.63 -20.35
CA HIS A 269 -6.17 -15.23 -19.27
C HIS A 269 -7.19 -14.25 -18.68
N LEU A 270 -6.89 -12.94 -18.67
CA LEU A 270 -7.80 -11.92 -18.15
C LEU A 270 -9.16 -11.87 -18.87
N ARG A 271 -9.18 -12.27 -20.14
CA ARG A 271 -10.41 -12.29 -20.96
C ARG A 271 -11.20 -13.58 -20.81
N MET A 272 -10.56 -14.63 -20.29
CA MET A 272 -11.17 -15.93 -20.08
C MET A 272 -12.06 -15.92 -18.85
N THR A 273 -13.06 -16.81 -18.84
CA THR A 273 -13.88 -17.05 -17.65
C THR A 273 -13.11 -17.87 -16.62
N LEU A 274 -13.55 -17.83 -15.36
CA LEU A 274 -12.94 -18.65 -14.31
C LEU A 274 -12.99 -20.15 -14.65
N GLN A 275 -14.09 -20.60 -15.25
CA GLN A 275 -14.27 -21.99 -15.70
C GLN A 275 -13.27 -22.38 -16.80
N GLU A 276 -13.06 -21.52 -17.80
CA GLU A 276 -12.08 -21.75 -18.88
C GLU A 276 -10.64 -21.85 -18.35
N LEU A 277 -10.33 -21.18 -17.24
CA LEU A 277 -9.03 -21.26 -16.58
C LEU A 277 -8.88 -22.49 -15.66
N GLY A 278 -9.94 -23.29 -15.51
CA GLY A 278 -9.96 -24.45 -14.60
C GLY A 278 -10.10 -24.06 -13.13
N LEU A 279 -10.58 -22.84 -12.83
CA LEU A 279 -10.79 -22.38 -11.45
C LEU A 279 -12.14 -22.86 -10.95
N THR A 280 -12.12 -23.82 -10.04
CA THR A 280 -13.31 -24.40 -9.42
C THR A 280 -13.59 -23.79 -8.05
N ASN A 281 -14.80 -23.99 -7.54
CA ASN A 281 -15.18 -23.51 -6.21
C ASN A 281 -14.26 -24.12 -5.14
N GLY A 282 -13.72 -23.28 -4.26
CA GLY A 282 -12.84 -23.71 -3.17
C GLY A 282 -11.37 -23.87 -3.54
N ILE A 283 -10.96 -23.58 -4.78
CA ILE A 283 -9.54 -23.61 -5.14
C ILE A 283 -8.76 -22.52 -4.37
N GLU A 284 -7.60 -22.90 -3.87
CA GLU A 284 -6.68 -21.99 -3.18
C GLU A 284 -5.69 -21.41 -4.19
N MET A 285 -5.54 -20.09 -4.15
CA MET A 285 -4.59 -19.33 -4.95
C MET A 285 -3.61 -18.61 -4.04
N LEU A 286 -2.37 -18.49 -4.52
CA LEU A 286 -1.35 -17.68 -3.90
C LEU A 286 -1.27 -16.35 -4.65
N VAL A 287 -1.51 -15.25 -3.92
CA VAL A 287 -1.42 -13.90 -4.45
C VAL A 287 -0.21 -13.20 -3.84
N GLY A 288 0.85 -13.03 -4.63
CA GLY A 288 2.02 -12.23 -4.28
C GLY A 288 1.86 -10.77 -4.68
N ASP A 289 2.62 -9.88 -4.05
CA ASP A 289 2.69 -8.46 -4.43
C ASP A 289 4.05 -7.88 -3.97
N PRO A 290 4.68 -6.96 -4.73
CA PRO A 290 5.95 -6.35 -4.33
C PRO A 290 5.91 -5.61 -2.98
N ALA A 291 4.75 -5.13 -2.54
CA ALA A 291 4.59 -4.51 -1.23
C ALA A 291 4.63 -5.52 -0.07
N ARG A 292 4.79 -6.82 -0.34
CA ARG A 292 4.73 -7.90 0.65
C ARG A 292 5.89 -8.88 0.44
N ALA A 293 6.40 -9.42 1.54
CA ALA A 293 7.45 -10.43 1.49
C ALA A 293 6.90 -11.86 1.28
N SER A 294 5.63 -12.09 1.62
CA SER A 294 4.96 -13.38 1.53
C SER A 294 3.65 -13.27 0.73
N SER A 295 3.29 -14.33 0.02
CA SER A 295 2.02 -14.43 -0.70
C SER A 295 0.85 -14.59 0.27
N MET A 296 -0.27 -13.94 -0.02
CA MET A 296 -1.54 -14.20 0.66
C MET A 296 -2.22 -15.43 0.07
N ARG A 297 -2.86 -16.23 0.92
CA ARG A 297 -3.67 -17.38 0.51
C ARG A 297 -5.11 -16.91 0.30
N VAL A 298 -5.64 -17.17 -0.88
CA VAL A 298 -7.00 -16.76 -1.27
C VAL A 298 -7.79 -17.98 -1.72
N ILE A 299 -8.94 -18.21 -1.11
CA ILE A 299 -9.88 -19.23 -1.55
C ILE A 299 -11.04 -18.55 -2.27
N ILE A 300 -11.29 -18.94 -3.52
CA ILE A 300 -12.46 -18.43 -4.23
C ILE A 300 -13.71 -19.23 -3.84
N SER A 301 -14.79 -18.50 -3.61
CA SER A 301 -16.13 -19.06 -3.41
C SER A 301 -16.99 -18.64 -4.59
N LEU A 302 -17.30 -19.58 -5.45
CA LEU A 302 -18.12 -19.33 -6.63
C LEU A 302 -19.60 -19.29 -6.24
N THR A 303 -20.28 -18.21 -6.60
CA THR A 303 -21.72 -18.04 -6.36
C THR A 303 -22.48 -18.15 -7.68
N SER A 304 -23.49 -19.02 -7.74
CA SER A 304 -24.43 -19.03 -8.87
C SER A 304 -25.34 -17.79 -8.81
N SER A 305 -25.74 -17.26 -9.97
CA SER A 305 -26.60 -16.07 -10.10
C SER A 305 -28.03 -16.22 -9.54
N MET A 306 -28.33 -17.26 -8.76
CA MET A 306 -29.64 -17.50 -8.15
C MET A 306 -29.75 -17.13 -6.65
N GLU A 307 -28.68 -16.71 -5.98
CA GLU A 307 -28.70 -16.42 -4.52
C GLU A 307 -28.66 -14.92 -4.14
N THR A 308 -29.04 -13.99 -5.02
CA THR A 308 -29.31 -12.58 -4.64
C THR A 308 -30.74 -12.38 -4.13
N THR A 309 -31.21 -13.23 -3.22
CA THR A 309 -32.42 -12.94 -2.42
C THR A 309 -32.40 -13.79 -1.16
N THR A 310 -31.81 -13.27 -0.08
CA THR A 310 -32.33 -13.26 1.31
C THR A 310 -31.20 -13.09 2.33
N ALA A 311 -30.94 -11.84 2.71
CA ALA A 311 -30.60 -11.46 4.09
C ALA A 311 -30.77 -9.94 4.20
N LYS A 312 -31.94 -9.53 4.69
CA LYS A 312 -32.17 -8.22 5.30
C LYS A 312 -31.71 -8.28 6.75
#